data_AF-A0A8J7WRW0-F1
#
_entry.id   AF-A0A8J7WRW0-F1
#
_cell.length_a   1.000
_cell.length_b   1.000
_cell.length_c   1.000
_cell.angle_alpha   90.00
_cell.angle_beta   90.00
_cell.angle_gamma   90.00
#
_symmetry.space_group_name_H-M   'P 1'
#
loop_
_entity.id
_entity.type
_entity.pdbx_description
1 polymer ?
#
loop_
_entity_poly.entity_id
_entity_poly.type
_entity_poly.pdbx_seq_one_letter_code
_entity_poly.pdbx_strand_id
1 'polypeptide(L)'
;MPETDSALRDGLLPADLLPAAVRQMVRLVAPHRTERVTAEHQLIGDLGFHSLALAELGFTLEDLFGLDAITPERAMALRTVGDLVALIEGALAEDAARLPSREEVEAVCAQYGAAWDPEA
;
A
#
# COMPACT_ATOMS: atom_id res chain seq x y z
N MET A 1 23.23 27.56 -3.90
CA MET A 1 22.94 26.12 -3.76
C MET A 1 22.20 25.95 -2.44
N PRO A 2 20.86 25.92 -2.39
CA PRO A 2 20.20 25.45 -1.19
C PRO A 2 20.28 23.92 -1.21
N GLU A 3 21.23 23.37 -0.46
CA GLU A 3 21.13 21.98 -0.01
C GLU A 3 20.08 22.00 1.10
N THR A 4 18.82 21.87 0.70
CA THR A 4 17.69 21.84 1.61
C THR A 4 17.79 20.57 2.45
N ASP A 5 18.21 20.72 3.70
CA ASP A 5 17.55 20.19 4.91
C ASP A 5 16.53 19.06 4.66
N SER A 6 16.99 17.91 4.15
CA SER A 6 16.15 16.73 3.87
C SER A 6 16.44 15.56 4.81
N ALA A 7 17.38 15.73 5.75
CA ALA A 7 17.87 14.65 6.61
C ALA A 7 17.11 14.49 7.95
N LEU A 8 16.00 15.21 8.15
CA LEU A 8 15.29 15.27 9.44
C LEU A 8 13.76 15.10 9.34
N ARG A 9 13.28 14.38 8.31
CA ARG A 9 11.86 14.01 8.18
C ARG A 9 11.61 12.50 8.06
N ASP A 10 12.53 11.66 8.53
CA ASP A 10 12.32 10.22 8.70
C ASP A 10 11.36 9.92 9.88
N GLY A 11 10.13 10.44 9.77
CA GLY A 11 9.01 10.01 10.59
C GLY A 11 8.36 8.82 9.91
N LEU A 12 8.46 7.65 10.54
CA LEU A 12 7.61 6.51 10.21
C LEU A 12 6.15 6.96 10.14
N LEU A 13 5.40 6.44 9.18
CA LEU A 13 3.96 6.66 9.15
C LEU A 13 3.34 6.16 10.45
N PRO A 14 2.47 6.96 11.09
CA PRO A 14 1.65 6.51 12.18
C PRO A 14 0.86 5.25 11.79
N ALA A 15 0.76 4.27 12.70
CA ALA A 15 0.08 3.01 12.44
C ALA A 15 -1.42 3.18 12.10
N ASP A 16 -2.06 4.25 12.58
CA ASP A 16 -3.44 4.61 12.23
C ASP A 16 -3.61 5.03 10.76
N LEU A 17 -2.52 5.43 10.08
CA LEU A 17 -2.51 5.75 8.65
C LEU A 17 -2.19 4.54 7.77
N LEU A 18 -1.85 3.38 8.34
CA LEU A 18 -1.60 2.16 7.58
C LEU A 18 -2.77 1.80 6.64
N PRO A 19 -4.04 1.78 7.09
CA PRO A 19 -5.16 1.47 6.20
C PRO A 19 -5.27 2.46 5.04
N ALA A 20 -4.96 3.74 5.27
CA ALA A 20 -4.97 4.75 4.21
C ALA A 20 -3.85 4.51 3.20
N ALA A 21 -2.65 4.16 3.67
CA ALA A 21 -1.50 3.89 2.80
C ALA A 21 -1.78 2.71 1.87
N VAL A 22 -2.32 1.62 2.43
CA VAL A 22 -2.70 0.43 1.65
C VAL A 22 -3.80 0.76 0.63
N ARG A 23 -4.86 1.46 1.04
CA ARG A 23 -5.95 1.86 0.12
C ARG A 23 -5.46 2.74 -1.02
N GLN A 24 -4.50 3.64 -0.75
CA GLN A 24 -3.86 4.43 -1.78
C GLN A 24 -3.11 3.53 -2.76
N MET A 25 -2.26 2.61 -2.30
CA MET A 25 -1.52 1.71 -3.20
C MET A 25 -2.48 0.89 -4.07
N VAL A 26 -3.55 0.38 -3.47
CA VAL A 26 -4.63 -0.30 -4.19
C VAL A 26 -5.24 0.62 -5.25
N ARG A 27 -5.54 1.89 -4.93
CA ARG A 27 -6.11 2.85 -5.88
C ARG A 27 -5.17 3.16 -7.04
N LEU A 28 -3.87 3.25 -6.79
CA LEU A 28 -2.86 3.55 -7.81
C LEU A 28 -2.71 2.42 -8.83
N VAL A 29 -2.77 1.17 -8.36
CA VAL A 29 -2.58 -0.03 -9.21
C VAL A 29 -3.89 -0.55 -9.79
N ALA A 30 -5.04 -0.18 -9.23
CA ALA A 30 -6.35 -0.67 -9.66
C ALA A 30 -6.58 -0.41 -11.17
N PRO A 31 -6.90 -1.46 -11.96
CA PRO A 31 -7.20 -1.30 -13.38
C PRO A 31 -8.44 -0.44 -13.65
N HIS A 32 -9.43 -0.47 -12.76
CA HIS A 32 -10.61 0.37 -12.85
C HIS A 32 -10.40 1.66 -12.07
N ARG A 33 -10.54 2.81 -12.76
CA ARG A 33 -10.50 4.12 -12.12
C ARG A 33 -11.57 4.18 -11.03
N THR A 34 -11.09 4.26 -9.80
CA THR A 34 -11.93 4.30 -8.61
C THR A 34 -11.56 5.57 -7.84
N GLU A 35 -12.52 6.45 -7.61
CA GLU A 35 -12.27 7.69 -6.88
C GLU A 35 -12.01 7.43 -5.39
N ARG A 36 -12.72 6.46 -4.80
CA ARG A 36 -12.58 6.07 -3.40
C ARG A 36 -12.49 4.56 -3.27
N VAL A 37 -11.42 4.08 -2.65
CA VAL A 37 -11.26 2.68 -2.28
C VAL A 37 -11.73 2.51 -0.84
N THR A 38 -12.53 1.48 -0.55
CA THR A 38 -12.93 1.13 0.83
C THR A 38 -12.52 -0.30 1.16
N ALA A 39 -12.47 -0.63 2.45
CA ALA A 39 -12.09 -1.98 2.90
C ALA A 39 -13.00 -3.09 2.36
N GLU A 40 -14.25 -2.78 2.04
CA GLU A 40 -15.25 -3.74 1.53
C GLU A 40 -15.09 -4.06 0.04
N HIS A 41 -14.35 -3.23 -0.71
CA HIS A 41 -14.17 -3.45 -2.14
C HIS A 41 -13.42 -4.75 -2.40
N GLN A 42 -13.95 -5.57 -3.30
CA GLN A 42 -13.28 -6.75 -3.82
C GLN A 42 -12.21 -6.33 -4.81
N LEU A 43 -11.03 -6.94 -4.68
CA LEU A 43 -9.90 -6.68 -5.58
C LEU A 43 -10.28 -7.05 -7.01
N ILE A 44 -10.71 -8.29 -7.23
CA ILE A 44 -11.04 -8.78 -8.57
C ILE A 44 -12.41 -8.27 -9.03
N GLY A 45 -13.41 -8.32 -8.14
CA GLY A 45 -14.80 -8.03 -8.48
C GLY A 45 -15.09 -6.55 -8.73
N ASP A 46 -14.69 -5.69 -7.79
CA ASP A 46 -15.06 -4.27 -7.83
C ASP A 46 -13.97 -3.41 -8.47
N LEU A 47 -12.71 -3.67 -8.14
CA LEU A 47 -11.56 -2.88 -8.62
C LEU A 47 -10.94 -3.43 -9.92
N GLY A 48 -11.37 -4.61 -10.36
CA GLY A 48 -10.97 -5.22 -11.62
C GLY A 48 -9.55 -5.80 -11.64
N PHE A 49 -8.96 -6.07 -10.47
CA PHE A 49 -7.63 -6.66 -10.38
C PHE A 49 -7.58 -8.03 -11.09
N HIS A 50 -6.59 -8.20 -11.96
CA HIS A 50 -6.23 -9.46 -12.60
C HIS A 50 -4.81 -9.88 -12.18
N SER A 51 -4.35 -11.06 -12.59
CA SER A 51 -3.06 -11.62 -12.14
C SER A 51 -1.87 -10.65 -12.24
N LEU A 52 -1.75 -9.92 -13.35
CA LEU A 52 -0.68 -8.92 -13.51
C LEU A 52 -0.81 -7.73 -12.55
N ALA A 53 -2.00 -7.16 -12.38
CA ALA A 53 -2.22 -6.04 -11.46
C ALA A 53 -2.09 -6.47 -9.99
N LEU A 54 -2.48 -7.70 -9.66
CA LEU A 54 -2.27 -8.28 -8.32
C LEU A 54 -0.78 -8.48 -8.04
N ALA A 55 -0.03 -8.97 -9.02
CA ALA A 55 1.42 -9.12 -8.87
C ALA A 55 2.11 -7.76 -8.70
N GLU A 56 1.72 -6.76 -9.49
CA GLU A 56 2.22 -5.39 -9.35
C GLU A 56 1.89 -4.80 -7.98
N LEU A 57 0.63 -4.92 -7.53
CA LEU A 57 0.22 -4.48 -6.19
C LEU A 57 1.03 -5.17 -5.09
N GLY A 58 1.25 -6.48 -5.23
CA GLY A 58 2.08 -7.26 -4.32
C GLY A 58 3.50 -6.68 -4.23
N PHE A 59 4.16 -6.48 -5.37
CA PHE A 59 5.51 -5.90 -5.41
C PHE A 59 5.57 -4.48 -4.84
N THR A 60 4.58 -3.63 -5.13
CA THR A 60 4.52 -2.28 -4.57
C THR A 60 4.39 -2.31 -3.04
N LEU A 61 3.57 -3.22 -2.50
CA LEU A 61 3.43 -3.37 -1.05
C LEU A 61 4.67 -3.99 -0.42
N GLU A 62 5.29 -4.98 -1.07
CA GLU A 62 6.53 -5.62 -0.60
C GLU A 62 7.67 -4.60 -0.51
N ASP A 63 7.87 -3.80 -1.55
CA ASP A 63 8.91 -2.76 -1.59
C ASP A 63 8.65 -1.66 -0.54
N LEU A 64 7.40 -1.17 -0.47
CA LEU A 64 7.02 -0.09 0.43
C LEU A 64 7.07 -0.50 1.91
N PHE A 65 6.50 -1.65 2.27
CA PHE A 65 6.42 -2.11 3.65
C PHE A 65 7.60 -3.02 4.04
N GLY A 66 8.52 -3.34 3.12
CA GLY A 66 9.61 -4.27 3.38
C GLY A 66 9.11 -5.64 3.82
N LEU A 67 8.02 -6.13 3.21
CA LEU A 67 7.45 -7.44 3.53
C LEU A 67 8.40 -8.55 3.06
N ASP A 68 8.57 -9.58 3.89
CA ASP A 68 9.04 -10.87 3.39
C ASP A 68 8.01 -11.44 2.40
N ALA A 69 8.48 -12.10 1.33
CA ALA A 69 7.66 -12.56 0.21
C ALA A 69 6.31 -13.14 0.66
N ILE A 70 5.21 -12.58 0.16
CA ILE A 70 3.86 -13.03 0.53
C ILE A 70 3.71 -14.49 0.10
N THR A 71 3.52 -15.40 1.07
CA THR A 71 3.39 -16.82 0.74
C THR A 71 2.13 -17.07 -0.10
N PRO A 72 2.14 -18.08 -0.98
CA PRO A 72 1.01 -18.40 -1.86
C PRO A 72 -0.32 -18.57 -1.10
N GLU A 73 -0.28 -19.15 0.10
CA GLU A 73 -1.45 -19.35 0.96
C GLU A 73 -2.03 -18.02 1.47
N ARG A 74 -1.16 -17.04 1.79
CA ARG A 74 -1.58 -15.70 2.19
C ARG A 74 -2.16 -14.94 1.02
N ALA A 75 -1.53 -14.98 -0.15
CA ALA A 75 -2.03 -14.32 -1.37
C ALA A 75 -3.41 -14.85 -1.81
N MET A 76 -3.67 -16.15 -1.66
CA MET A 76 -4.95 -16.77 -2.02
C MET A 76 -6.11 -16.41 -1.07
N ALA A 77 -5.82 -15.93 0.14
CA ALA A 77 -6.86 -15.56 1.11
C ALA A 77 -7.43 -14.15 0.89
N LEU A 78 -6.71 -13.29 0.15
CA LEU A 78 -7.04 -11.88 -0.02
C LEU A 78 -8.14 -11.71 -1.08
N ARG A 79 -9.34 -11.34 -0.63
CA ARG A 79 -10.48 -11.06 -1.53
C ARG A 79 -10.82 -9.59 -1.58
N THR A 80 -10.64 -8.91 -0.46
CA THR A 80 -11.02 -7.51 -0.27
C THR A 80 -9.82 -6.65 0.10
N VAL A 81 -9.99 -5.33 -0.01
CA VAL A 81 -8.98 -4.37 0.45
C VAL A 81 -8.76 -4.45 1.96
N GLY A 82 -9.80 -4.78 2.74
CA GLY A 82 -9.68 -5.03 4.17
C GLY A 82 -8.77 -6.21 4.48
N ASP A 83 -8.83 -7.27 3.68
CA ASP A 83 -7.93 -8.42 3.85
C ASP A 83 -6.46 -8.04 3.62
N LEU A 84 -6.17 -7.14 2.67
CA LEU A 84 -4.82 -6.61 2.45
C LEU A 84 -4.32 -5.78 3.63
N VAL A 85 -5.18 -4.94 4.22
CA VAL A 85 -4.82 -4.16 5.41
C VAL A 85 -4.51 -5.10 6.57
N ALA A 86 -5.38 -6.07 6.83
CA ALA A 86 -5.21 -7.05 7.90
C ALA A 86 -3.95 -7.91 7.73
N LEU A 87 -3.59 -8.23 6.48
CA LEU A 87 -2.34 -8.93 6.17
C LEU A 87 -1.12 -8.13 6.63
N ILE A 88 -1.06 -6.84 6.31
CA ILE A 88 0.09 -5.99 6.64
C ILE A 88 0.11 -5.71 8.14
N GLU A 89 -1.04 -5.49 8.78
CA GLU A 89 -1.14 -5.40 10.25
C GLU A 89 -0.60 -6.66 10.94
N GLY A 90 -0.96 -7.83 10.43
CA GLY A 90 -0.43 -9.11 10.92
C GLY A 90 1.08 -9.23 10.73
N ALA A 91 1.59 -8.85 9.55
CA ALA A 91 3.03 -8.87 9.28
C ALA A 91 3.81 -7.90 10.18
N LEU A 92 3.27 -6.72 10.48
CA LEU A 92 3.86 -5.78 11.43
C LEU A 92 3.89 -6.35 12.86
N ALA A 93 2.84 -7.06 13.27
CA ALA A 93 2.78 -7.70 14.58
C ALA A 93 3.77 -8.87 14.72
N GLU A 94 4.11 -9.52 13.60
CA GLU A 94 5.08 -10.61 13.49
C GLU A 94 6.52 -10.13 13.23
N ASP A 95 6.76 -8.80 13.18
CA ASP A 95 8.05 -8.19 12.83
C ASP A 95 8.56 -8.60 11.42
N ALA A 96 7.63 -8.99 10.54
CA ALA A 96 7.86 -9.40 9.15
C ALA A 96 7.59 -8.27 8.14
N ALA A 97 7.29 -7.06 8.64
CA ALA A 97 7.09 -5.84 7.87
C ALA A 97 7.57 -4.64 8.68
N ARG A 98 7.79 -3.52 7.99
CA ARG A 98 8.01 -2.22 8.62
C ARG A 98 6.97 -1.21 8.15
N LEU A 99 6.71 -0.20 8.98
CA LEU A 99 5.95 0.96 8.53
C LEU A 99 6.85 1.79 7.59
N PRO A 100 6.35 2.19 6.40
CA PRO A 100 7.05 3.14 5.55
C PRO A 100 7.07 4.53 6.19
N SER A 101 8.02 5.37 5.79
CA SER A 101 7.96 6.80 6.08
C SER A 101 6.92 7.48 5.19
N ARG A 102 6.52 8.70 5.57
CA ARG A 102 5.65 9.53 4.73
C ARG A 102 6.27 9.79 3.35
N GLU A 103 7.58 10.02 3.30
CA GLU A 103 8.30 10.30 2.06
C GLU A 103 8.30 9.08 1.13
N GLU A 104 8.45 7.87 1.67
CA GLU A 104 8.39 6.64 0.87
C GLU A 104 7.02 6.47 0.21
N VAL A 105 5.92 6.71 0.96
CA VAL A 105 4.57 6.67 0.40
C VAL A 105 4.36 7.77 -0.64
N GLU A 106 4.84 8.98 -0.39
CA GLU A 106 4.77 10.10 -1.32
C GLU A 106 5.58 9.82 -2.61
N ALA A 107 6.74 9.20 -2.49
CA ALA A 107 7.59 8.81 -3.63
C ALA A 107 6.89 7.76 -4.52
N VAL A 108 6.27 6.74 -3.91
CA VAL A 108 5.47 5.77 -4.67
C VAL A 108 4.27 6.46 -5.33
N CYS A 109 3.54 7.32 -4.62
CA CYS A 109 2.43 8.07 -5.23
C CYS A 109 2.90 8.90 -6.43
N ALA A 110 4.04 9.58 -6.30
CA ALA A 110 4.60 10.39 -7.37
C ALA A 110 5.00 9.57 -8.61
N GLN A 111 5.45 8.32 -8.44
CA GLN A 111 5.74 7.40 -9.55
C GLN A 111 4.49 7.13 -10.41
N TYR A 112 3.32 7.07 -9.79
CA TYR A 112 2.03 6.90 -10.46
C TYR A 112 1.39 8.25 -10.88
N GLY A 113 2.08 9.38 -10.70
CA GLY A 113 1.58 10.71 -11.01
C GLY A 113 0.46 11.19 -10.07
N ALA A 114 0.38 10.64 -8.86
CA ALA A 114 -0.60 10.97 -7.85
C ALA A 114 0.05 11.66 -6.64
N ALA A 115 -0.74 12.44 -5.90
CA ALA A 115 -0.34 12.91 -4.58
C ALA A 115 -0.83 11.93 -3.50
N TRP A 116 -0.03 11.77 -2.45
CA TRP A 116 -0.47 11.09 -1.24
C TRP A 116 -1.60 11.88 -0.59
N ASP A 117 -2.74 11.23 -0.37
CA ASP A 117 -3.89 11.79 0.33
C ASP A 117 -4.47 10.74 1.29
N PRO A 118 -4.30 10.88 2.61
CA PRO A 118 -4.80 9.92 3.58
C PRO A 118 -6.33 9.90 3.70
N GLU A 119 -7.03 10.92 3.20
CA GLU A 119 -8.50 11.02 3.27
C GLU A 119 -9.22 10.50 2.00
N ALA A 120 -8.47 10.13 0.96
CA ALA A 120 -8.98 9.73 -0.35
C ALA A 120 -9.48 8.28 -0.43
#